data_AF-A0A3L8C9H9-F1
#
_entry.id   AF-A0A3L8C9H9-F1
#
_cell.length_a   1.000
_cell.length_b   1.000
_cell.length_c   1.000
_cell.angle_alpha   90.00
_cell.angle_beta   90.00
_cell.angle_gamma   90.00
#
_symmetry.space_group_name_H-M   'P 1'
#
loop_
_entity.id
_entity.type
_entity.pdbx_description
1 polymer ?
#
loop_
_entity_poly.entity_id
_entity_poly.type
_entity_poly.pdbx_seq_one_letter_code
_entity_poly.pdbx_strand_id
1 'polypeptide(L)'
;MRLLIRLLVLIAVALGLGLAVVVYYIANPKLPAYTPAQQVHYLEQWSAADRQTYYFTPQGTQVKGLHYDWFQALELPFSQQRFAAPEYLARFGFLVDPAQKATPDNPGNLPVGFARHQNPGSPEQFLDITCAACHTGELRFNGQAVRIDGGAALHVLPSTVPTLRGGSFGQALVASLAATYYNPWKFERFARNVLGADYEDGHKSLRADYKRSLDMFLKVAWNDTHRGLYPTEEGPGRADAFGRIANASFGDAISPDNYRVANAPVDYPQLWDMWTFDWVQWNGSAQQPMARNIG
;
A
#
# COMPACT_ATOMS: atom_id res chain seq x y z
N MET A 1 42.42 -16.93 21.70
CA MET A 1 42.28 -16.93 20.22
C MET A 1 41.26 -17.95 19.69
N ARG A 2 41.36 -19.25 19.97
CA ARG A 2 40.40 -20.27 19.47
C ARG A 2 38.94 -20.08 19.93
N LEU A 3 38.72 -19.66 21.18
CA LEU A 3 37.38 -19.35 21.71
C LEU A 3 36.74 -18.14 21.04
N LEU A 4 37.53 -17.09 20.77
CA LEU A 4 37.08 -15.88 20.06
C LEU A 4 36.64 -16.23 18.63
N ILE A 5 37.43 -17.03 17.91
CA ILE A 5 37.10 -17.49 16.56
C ILE A 5 35.81 -18.30 16.56
N ARG A 6 35.64 -19.25 17.51
CA ARG A 6 34.40 -20.02 17.65
C ARG A 6 33.19 -19.13 17.92
N LEU A 7 33.34 -18.13 18.79
CA LEU A 7 32.28 -17.16 19.08
C LEU A 7 31.90 -16.35 17.84
N LEU A 8 32.89 -15.84 17.09
CA LEU A 8 32.65 -15.09 15.85
C LEU A 8 31.97 -15.95 14.79
N VAL A 9 32.37 -17.22 14.65
CA VAL A 9 31.71 -18.17 13.75
C VAL A 9 30.26 -18.41 14.18
N LEU A 10 30.00 -18.60 15.47
CA LEU A 10 28.62 -18.76 15.97
C LEU A 10 27.75 -17.53 15.70
N ILE A 11 28.29 -16.32 15.91
CA ILE A 11 27.60 -15.07 15.60
C ILE A 11 27.32 -14.97 14.10
N ALA A 12 28.30 -15.25 13.25
CA ALA A 12 28.13 -15.21 11.80
C ALA A 12 27.08 -16.21 11.31
N VAL A 13 27.07 -17.43 11.86
CA VAL A 13 26.06 -18.45 11.55
C VAL A 13 24.67 -17.99 12.01
N ALA A 14 24.55 -17.45 13.22
CA ALA A 14 23.28 -16.94 13.73
C ALA A 14 22.73 -15.79 12.88
N LEU A 15 23.59 -14.84 12.48
CA LEU A 15 23.23 -13.75 11.57
C LEU A 15 22.83 -14.26 10.19
N GLY A 16 23.57 -15.24 9.65
CA GLY A 16 23.23 -15.89 8.38
C GLY A 16 21.88 -16.59 8.40
N LEU A 17 21.57 -17.32 9.47
CA LEU A 17 20.27 -17.96 9.68
C LEU A 17 19.16 -16.91 9.81
N GLY A 18 19.38 -15.84 10.57
CA GLY A 18 18.43 -14.73 10.69
C GLY A 18 18.11 -14.08 9.34
N LEU A 19 19.15 -13.79 8.55
CA LEU A 19 18.99 -13.26 7.19
C LEU A 19 18.24 -14.24 6.28
N ALA A 20 18.53 -15.54 6.36
CA ALA A 20 17.85 -16.55 5.58
C ALA A 20 16.34 -16.61 5.89
N VAL A 21 15.95 -16.46 7.15
CA VAL A 21 14.53 -16.37 7.55
C VAL A 21 13.86 -15.14 6.96
N VAL A 22 14.51 -13.97 7.02
CA VAL A 22 13.98 -12.72 6.43
C VAL A 22 13.80 -12.88 4.92
N VAL A 23 14.84 -13.35 4.22
CA VAL A 23 14.81 -13.59 2.78
C VAL A 23 13.71 -14.60 2.41
N TYR A 24 13.55 -15.67 3.20
CA TYR A 24 12.51 -16.66 3.00
C TYR A 24 11.11 -16.04 3.02
N TYR A 25 10.79 -15.20 4.01
CA TYR A 25 9.47 -14.57 4.12
C TYR A 25 9.26 -13.40 3.15
N ILE A 26 10.32 -12.79 2.62
CA ILE A 26 10.20 -11.86 1.48
C ILE A 26 9.84 -12.64 0.21
N ALA A 27 10.46 -13.81 -0.01
CA ALA A 27 10.15 -14.67 -1.16
C ALA A 27 8.80 -15.38 -1.04
N ASN A 28 8.41 -15.74 0.18
CA ASN A 28 7.22 -16.50 0.51
C ASN A 28 6.42 -15.79 1.61
N PRO A 29 5.86 -14.60 1.33
CA PRO A 29 5.07 -13.88 2.32
C PRO A 29 3.85 -14.72 2.69
N LYS A 30 3.48 -14.72 3.98
CA LYS A 30 2.30 -15.44 4.48
C LYS A 30 1.01 -14.72 4.09
N LEU A 31 0.74 -14.67 2.79
CA LEU A 31 -0.47 -14.12 2.20
C LEU A 31 -1.40 -15.26 1.75
N PRO A 32 -2.73 -15.07 1.83
CA PRO A 32 -3.69 -15.99 1.25
C PRO A 32 -3.38 -16.31 -0.22
N ALA A 33 -3.75 -17.52 -0.63
CA ALA A 33 -3.84 -17.83 -2.05
C ALA A 33 -5.01 -17.02 -2.64
N TYR A 34 -4.78 -16.38 -3.79
CA TYR A 34 -5.84 -15.68 -4.50
C TYR A 34 -6.46 -16.63 -5.52
N THR A 35 -7.77 -16.81 -5.43
CA THR A 35 -8.58 -17.38 -6.50
C THR A 35 -9.41 -16.23 -7.06
N PRO A 36 -9.39 -15.94 -8.37
CA PRO A 36 -10.23 -14.89 -8.94
C PRO A 36 -11.71 -15.26 -8.88
N ALA A 37 -12.60 -14.27 -8.77
CA ALA A 37 -14.01 -14.50 -9.03
C ALA A 37 -14.20 -14.84 -10.51
N GLN A 38 -15.22 -15.64 -10.84
CA GLN A 38 -15.62 -15.88 -12.22
C GLN A 38 -16.38 -14.66 -12.76
N GLN A 39 -17.18 -14.04 -11.90
CA GLN A 39 -17.95 -12.84 -12.21
C GLN A 39 -18.13 -12.01 -10.94
N VAL A 40 -18.05 -10.69 -11.11
CA VAL A 40 -18.39 -9.70 -10.08
C VAL A 40 -19.78 -9.16 -10.39
N HIS A 41 -20.66 -9.24 -9.39
CA HIS A 41 -22.01 -8.69 -9.42
C HIS A 41 -22.02 -7.38 -8.63
N TYR A 42 -22.50 -6.32 -9.26
CA TYR A 42 -22.63 -5.02 -8.62
C TYR A 42 -24.06 -4.83 -8.13
N LEU A 43 -24.23 -4.24 -6.95
CA LEU A 43 -25.54 -3.82 -6.47
C LEU A 43 -26.05 -2.62 -7.28
N GLU A 44 -27.38 -2.46 -7.35
CA GLU A 44 -28.06 -1.33 -8.01
C GLU A 44 -27.97 -0.03 -7.18
N GLN A 45 -26.77 0.27 -6.66
CA GLN A 45 -26.49 1.50 -5.90
C GLN A 45 -26.17 2.67 -6.83
N TRP A 46 -25.41 2.40 -7.89
CA TRP A 46 -24.81 3.40 -8.78
C TRP A 46 -24.71 2.92 -10.22
N SER A 47 -24.72 3.88 -11.15
CA SER A 47 -24.37 3.61 -12.55
C SER A 47 -22.90 3.18 -12.67
N ALA A 48 -22.53 2.59 -13.80
CA ALA A 48 -21.13 2.22 -14.06
C ALA A 48 -20.21 3.44 -14.06
N ALA A 49 -20.69 4.60 -14.55
CA ALA A 49 -19.92 5.85 -14.58
C ALA A 49 -19.68 6.41 -13.17
N ASP A 50 -20.74 6.46 -12.34
CA ASP A 50 -20.62 6.93 -10.95
C ASP A 50 -19.63 6.05 -10.16
N ARG A 51 -19.67 4.73 -10.39
CA ARG A 51 -18.74 3.79 -9.76
C ARG A 51 -17.30 4.01 -10.19
N GLN A 52 -17.03 4.25 -11.48
CA GLN A 52 -15.68 4.56 -11.95
C GLN A 52 -15.16 5.85 -11.31
N THR A 53 -15.99 6.90 -11.28
CA THR A 53 -15.67 8.15 -10.58
C THR A 53 -15.34 7.88 -9.11
N TYR A 54 -16.19 7.13 -8.40
CA TYR A 54 -15.96 6.79 -7.00
C TYR A 54 -14.68 5.98 -6.78
N TYR A 55 -14.39 4.99 -7.62
CA TYR A 55 -13.21 4.13 -7.49
C TYR A 55 -11.91 4.86 -7.73
N PHE A 56 -11.88 5.79 -8.68
CA PHE A 56 -10.63 6.33 -9.22
C PHE A 56 -10.47 7.84 -9.08
N THR A 57 -11.37 8.53 -8.37
CA THR A 57 -11.16 9.93 -8.00
C THR A 57 -10.06 10.04 -6.93
N PRO A 58 -8.91 10.65 -7.23
CA PRO A 58 -7.82 10.81 -6.26
C PRO A 58 -8.23 11.75 -5.12
N GLN A 59 -7.70 11.49 -3.93
CA GLN A 59 -7.88 12.39 -2.78
C GLN A 59 -6.82 13.50 -2.75
N GLY A 60 -5.82 13.45 -3.63
CA GLY A 60 -4.60 14.23 -3.51
C GLY A 60 -3.67 13.67 -2.43
N THR A 61 -3.87 12.41 -2.03
CA THR A 61 -3.02 11.74 -1.04
C THR A 61 -1.90 11.03 -1.76
N GLN A 62 -0.66 11.21 -1.30
CA GLN A 62 0.47 10.52 -1.90
C GLN A 62 0.88 9.31 -1.06
N VAL A 63 1.15 8.18 -1.70
CA VAL A 63 1.81 7.04 -1.03
C VAL A 63 3.29 7.37 -0.82
N LYS A 64 3.57 8.26 0.14
CA LYS A 64 4.91 8.77 0.50
C LYS A 64 5.73 9.25 -0.71
N GLY A 65 5.08 9.91 -1.66
CA GLY A 65 5.70 10.46 -2.87
C GLY A 65 6.09 9.41 -3.92
N LEU A 66 5.53 8.20 -3.86
CA LEU A 66 5.76 7.18 -4.88
C LEU A 66 5.10 7.58 -6.20
N HIS A 67 5.87 7.56 -7.28
CA HIS A 67 5.34 7.84 -8.62
C HIS A 67 4.49 6.67 -9.12
N TYR A 68 3.44 6.98 -9.87
CA TYR A 68 2.47 6.01 -10.38
C TYR A 68 3.11 5.04 -11.37
N ASP A 69 3.85 5.56 -12.34
CA ASP A 69 4.59 4.79 -13.35
C ASP A 69 5.65 3.89 -12.70
N TRP A 70 6.33 4.38 -11.66
CA TRP A 70 7.29 3.58 -10.90
C TRP A 70 6.60 2.38 -10.26
N PHE A 71 5.50 2.61 -9.53
CA PHE A 71 4.70 1.54 -8.91
C PHE A 71 4.31 0.47 -9.93
N GLN A 72 3.86 0.89 -11.12
CA GLN A 72 3.49 -0.01 -12.19
C GLN A 72 4.64 -0.83 -12.77
N ALA A 73 5.84 -0.25 -12.82
CA ALA A 73 7.04 -0.86 -13.38
C ALA A 73 7.82 -1.74 -12.39
N LEU A 74 7.52 -1.66 -11.08
CA LEU A 74 8.17 -2.49 -10.08
C LEU A 74 7.98 -3.98 -10.35
N GLU A 75 9.06 -4.72 -10.15
CA GLU A 75 9.07 -6.18 -10.14
C GLU A 75 9.10 -6.70 -8.70
N LEU A 76 8.60 -7.92 -8.48
CA LEU A 76 8.78 -8.62 -7.20
C LEU A 76 10.28 -8.84 -6.88
N PRO A 77 10.66 -8.97 -5.60
CA PRO A 77 12.09 -9.01 -5.22
C PRO A 77 12.89 -10.14 -5.87
N PHE A 78 12.27 -11.31 -6.07
CA PHE A 78 12.94 -12.52 -6.56
C PHE A 78 12.38 -13.06 -7.88
N SER A 79 11.58 -12.28 -8.60
CA SER A 79 11.08 -12.63 -9.94
C SER A 79 10.98 -11.41 -10.84
N GLN A 80 10.68 -11.60 -12.12
CA GLN A 80 10.36 -10.49 -13.06
C GLN A 80 8.86 -10.19 -13.13
N GLN A 81 8.03 -10.86 -12.31
CA GLN A 81 6.61 -10.56 -12.25
C GLN A 81 6.39 -9.16 -11.68
N ARG A 82 5.40 -8.44 -12.21
CA ARG A 82 5.07 -7.08 -11.76
C ARG A 82 4.53 -7.10 -10.33
N PHE A 83 5.01 -6.18 -9.49
CA PHE A 83 4.45 -5.95 -8.16
C PHE A 83 2.99 -5.50 -8.25
N ALA A 84 2.68 -4.63 -9.21
CA ALA A 84 1.33 -4.11 -9.45
C ALA A 84 0.42 -5.08 -10.23
N ALA A 85 0.78 -6.37 -10.36
CA ALA A 85 -0.10 -7.35 -10.99
C ALA A 85 -1.39 -7.51 -10.17
N PRO A 86 -2.59 -7.43 -10.79
CA PRO A 86 -3.86 -7.50 -10.05
C PRO A 86 -3.97 -8.75 -9.17
N GLU A 87 -3.53 -9.91 -9.66
CA GLU A 87 -3.56 -11.17 -8.91
C GLU A 87 -2.66 -11.14 -7.68
N TYR A 88 -1.52 -10.46 -7.76
CA TYR A 88 -0.61 -10.30 -6.63
C TYR A 88 -1.18 -9.31 -5.60
N LEU A 89 -1.72 -8.18 -6.06
CA LEU A 89 -2.36 -7.18 -5.21
C LEU A 89 -3.60 -7.76 -4.50
N ALA A 90 -4.39 -8.59 -5.17
CA ALA A 90 -5.56 -9.23 -4.56
C ALA A 90 -5.22 -10.14 -3.37
N ARG A 91 -3.98 -10.65 -3.27
CA ARG A 91 -3.52 -11.41 -2.09
C ARG A 91 -3.42 -10.56 -0.82
N PHE A 92 -3.31 -9.24 -0.96
CA PHE A 92 -3.38 -8.29 0.16
C PHE A 92 -4.82 -7.84 0.46
N GLY A 93 -5.83 -8.43 -0.18
CA GLY A 93 -7.24 -8.10 -0.01
C GLY A 93 -7.74 -6.91 -0.84
N PHE A 94 -6.93 -6.41 -1.79
CA PHE A 94 -7.40 -5.40 -2.74
C PHE A 94 -8.40 -6.01 -3.74
N LEU A 95 -9.43 -5.24 -4.09
CA LEU A 95 -10.52 -5.74 -4.91
C LEU A 95 -10.21 -5.59 -6.40
N VAL A 96 -10.19 -6.72 -7.10
CA VAL A 96 -9.93 -6.82 -8.54
C VAL A 96 -11.17 -7.39 -9.21
N ASP A 97 -11.62 -6.75 -10.28
CA ASP A 97 -12.61 -7.32 -11.19
C ASP A 97 -11.87 -8.00 -12.36
N PRO A 98 -12.04 -9.31 -12.58
CA PRO A 98 -11.43 -10.04 -13.70
C PRO A 98 -11.81 -9.48 -15.08
N ALA A 99 -12.96 -8.81 -15.20
CA ALA A 99 -13.40 -8.16 -16.43
C ALA A 99 -12.85 -6.73 -16.57
N GLN A 100 -12.19 -6.19 -15.54
CA GLN A 100 -11.64 -4.84 -15.55
C GLN A 100 -10.55 -4.71 -16.62
N LYS A 101 -10.60 -3.58 -17.32
CA LYS A 101 -9.61 -3.15 -18.30
C LYS A 101 -9.10 -1.77 -17.93
N ALA A 102 -7.96 -1.41 -18.48
CA ALA A 102 -7.44 -0.06 -18.38
C ALA A 102 -8.46 0.96 -18.92
N THR A 103 -8.68 2.04 -18.15
CA THR A 103 -9.51 3.18 -18.52
C THR A 103 -8.68 4.47 -18.45
N PRO A 104 -9.15 5.62 -18.96
CA PRO A 104 -8.42 6.89 -18.79
C PRO A 104 -8.11 7.24 -17.32
N ASP A 105 -9.05 6.92 -16.41
CA ASP A 105 -8.93 7.18 -14.96
C ASP A 105 -8.10 6.10 -14.24
N ASN A 106 -8.07 4.87 -14.78
CA ASN A 106 -7.24 3.77 -14.30
C ASN A 106 -6.45 3.11 -15.44
N PRO A 107 -5.44 3.81 -16.00
CA PRO A 107 -4.69 3.30 -17.15
C PRO A 107 -3.84 2.08 -16.78
N GLY A 108 -3.58 1.88 -15.50
CA GLY A 108 -2.85 0.73 -14.98
C GLY A 108 -3.63 -0.53 -14.75
N ASN A 109 -4.95 -0.50 -14.93
CA ASN A 109 -5.83 -1.58 -14.52
C ASN A 109 -5.60 -2.01 -13.06
N LEU A 110 -5.34 -1.03 -12.18
CA LEU A 110 -5.09 -1.28 -10.76
C LEU A 110 -6.39 -1.63 -10.02
N PRO A 111 -6.30 -2.28 -8.84
CA PRO A 111 -7.47 -2.59 -8.02
C PRO A 111 -8.30 -1.36 -7.65
N VAL A 112 -9.53 -1.59 -7.19
CA VAL A 112 -10.39 -0.53 -6.64
C VAL A 112 -9.63 0.25 -5.58
N GLY A 113 -9.68 1.57 -5.68
CA GLY A 113 -9.06 2.45 -4.71
C GLY A 113 -7.65 2.93 -5.06
N PHE A 114 -7.02 2.41 -6.11
CA PHE A 114 -5.75 2.96 -6.59
C PHE A 114 -6.00 3.99 -7.69
N ALA A 115 -5.43 5.19 -7.53
CA ALA A 115 -5.53 6.26 -8.51
C ALA A 115 -4.17 6.92 -8.77
N ARG A 116 -4.18 7.95 -9.61
CA ARG A 116 -3.06 8.86 -9.80
C ARG A 116 -3.51 10.30 -9.71
N HIS A 117 -2.62 11.18 -9.26
CA HIS A 117 -2.83 12.61 -9.37
C HIS A 117 -1.53 13.35 -9.70
N GLN A 118 -1.69 14.56 -10.21
CA GLN A 118 -0.62 15.54 -10.36
C GLN A 118 -0.75 16.61 -9.29
N ASN A 119 0.37 16.97 -8.67
CA ASN A 119 0.42 18.18 -7.85
C ASN A 119 0.37 19.42 -8.74
N PRO A 120 -0.28 20.52 -8.29
CA PRO A 120 -0.23 21.79 -9.02
C PRO A 120 1.20 22.20 -9.35
N GLY A 121 1.49 22.42 -10.63
CA GLY A 121 2.82 22.84 -11.10
C GLY A 121 3.85 21.71 -11.26
N SER A 122 3.50 20.44 -10.98
CA SER A 122 4.37 19.30 -11.26
C SER A 122 3.87 18.51 -12.49
N PRO A 123 4.76 18.09 -13.42
CA PRO A 123 4.39 17.17 -14.49
C PRO A 123 4.23 15.73 -13.99
N GLU A 124 4.70 15.41 -12.78
CA GLU A 124 4.78 14.05 -12.24
C GLU A 124 3.42 13.53 -11.77
N GLN A 125 3.15 12.25 -12.04
CA GLN A 125 1.96 11.55 -11.59
C GLN A 125 2.30 10.69 -10.37
N PHE A 126 1.71 11.00 -9.22
CA PHE A 126 1.91 10.27 -7.98
C PHE A 126 0.85 9.19 -7.79
N LEU A 127 1.23 8.08 -7.17
CA LEU A 127 0.30 7.05 -6.74
C LEU A 127 -0.56 7.59 -5.58
N ASP A 128 -1.87 7.48 -5.76
CA ASP A 128 -2.88 7.89 -4.79
C ASP A 128 -3.74 6.70 -4.36
N ILE A 129 -4.32 6.81 -3.18
CA ILE A 129 -5.30 5.90 -2.64
C ILE A 129 -6.61 6.67 -2.46
N THR A 130 -7.69 6.20 -3.08
CA THR A 130 -9.01 6.84 -3.00
C THR A 130 -9.81 6.33 -1.80
N CYS A 131 -10.90 7.02 -1.48
CA CYS A 131 -11.85 6.59 -0.44
C CYS A 131 -12.35 5.15 -0.68
N ALA A 132 -12.46 4.74 -1.94
CA ALA A 132 -12.96 3.42 -2.32
C ALA A 132 -12.03 2.28 -1.90
N ALA A 133 -10.74 2.54 -1.65
CA ALA A 133 -9.83 1.51 -1.15
C ALA A 133 -10.30 0.95 0.19
N CYS A 134 -10.72 1.84 1.10
CA CYS A 134 -11.18 1.50 2.45
C CYS A 134 -12.69 1.23 2.50
N HIS A 135 -13.47 1.92 1.66
CA HIS A 135 -14.93 1.94 1.70
C HIS A 135 -15.60 1.20 0.54
N THR A 136 -14.95 0.17 0.02
CA THR A 136 -15.60 -0.80 -0.88
C THR A 136 -15.39 -2.19 -0.34
N GLY A 137 -16.48 -2.94 -0.16
CA GLY A 137 -16.45 -4.32 0.33
C GLY A 137 -16.82 -5.33 -0.76
N GLU A 138 -16.49 -6.60 -0.53
CA GLU A 138 -16.87 -7.68 -1.43
C GLU A 138 -17.20 -8.95 -0.64
N LEU A 139 -18.33 -9.59 -0.99
CA LEU A 139 -18.71 -10.91 -0.48
C LEU A 139 -18.43 -11.95 -1.55
N ARG A 140 -17.85 -13.09 -1.18
CA ARG A 140 -17.46 -14.14 -2.13
C ARG A 140 -18.11 -15.47 -1.77
N PHE A 141 -18.75 -16.10 -2.74
CA PHE A 141 -19.43 -17.39 -2.56
C PHE A 141 -19.44 -18.19 -3.86
N ASN A 142 -19.04 -19.47 -3.83
CA ASN A 142 -19.04 -20.39 -4.98
C ASN A 142 -18.40 -19.81 -6.26
N GLY A 143 -17.26 -19.12 -6.13
CA GLY A 143 -16.55 -18.51 -7.26
C GLY A 143 -17.18 -17.21 -7.78
N GLN A 144 -18.31 -16.77 -7.22
CA GLN A 144 -18.95 -15.50 -7.53
C GLN A 144 -18.55 -14.45 -6.49
N ALA A 145 -18.62 -13.17 -6.88
CA ALA A 145 -18.39 -12.03 -5.98
C ALA A 145 -19.56 -11.04 -6.07
N VAL A 146 -19.98 -10.50 -4.92
CA VAL A 146 -20.92 -9.37 -4.84
C VAL A 146 -20.15 -8.16 -4.30
N ARG A 147 -20.04 -7.12 -5.13
CA ARG A 147 -19.35 -5.87 -4.80
C ARG A 147 -20.33 -4.91 -4.12
N ILE A 148 -19.92 -4.40 -2.96
CA ILE A 148 -20.70 -3.50 -2.11
C ILE A 148 -19.99 -2.15 -2.07
N ASP A 149 -20.50 -1.20 -2.84
CA ASP A 149 -19.98 0.16 -2.86
C ASP A 149 -20.37 0.87 -1.56
N GLY A 150 -19.42 1.49 -0.86
CA GLY A 150 -19.63 2.00 0.50
C GLY A 150 -19.54 0.93 1.60
N GLY A 151 -19.20 -0.32 1.28
CA GLY A 151 -18.96 -1.39 2.24
C GLY A 151 -17.56 -1.34 2.88
N ALA A 152 -17.27 -2.27 3.81
CA ALA A 152 -15.96 -2.35 4.46
C ALA A 152 -14.96 -3.15 3.61
N ALA A 153 -13.79 -2.57 3.32
CA ALA A 153 -12.70 -3.29 2.67
C ALA A 153 -12.02 -4.27 3.63
N LEU A 154 -11.38 -5.31 3.09
CA LEU A 154 -10.65 -6.33 3.86
C LEU A 154 -9.16 -6.37 3.52
N HIS A 155 -8.60 -5.27 3.05
CA HIS A 155 -7.19 -5.20 2.67
C HIS A 155 -6.26 -4.93 3.87
N VAL A 156 -4.96 -5.17 3.67
CA VAL A 156 -3.87 -4.87 4.63
C VAL A 156 -2.94 -3.75 4.14
N LEU A 157 -3.52 -2.72 3.50
CA LEU A 157 -2.82 -1.53 2.99
C LEU A 157 -1.99 -0.77 4.06
N PRO A 158 -2.54 -0.42 5.24
CA PRO A 158 -1.93 0.60 6.10
C PRO A 158 -0.75 0.08 6.92
N SER A 159 -0.61 -1.24 7.07
CA SER A 159 0.43 -1.83 7.92
C SER A 159 1.84 -1.56 7.36
N THR A 160 2.52 -0.60 7.99
CA THR A 160 3.91 -0.20 7.70
C THR A 160 4.93 -0.87 8.63
N VAL A 161 4.48 -1.43 9.75
CA VAL A 161 5.34 -2.16 10.69
C VAL A 161 5.65 -3.54 10.11
N PRO A 162 6.93 -3.88 9.87
CA PRO A 162 7.29 -5.18 9.33
C PRO A 162 6.90 -6.29 10.31
N THR A 163 6.25 -7.33 9.79
CA THR A 163 6.09 -8.58 10.54
C THR A 163 7.16 -9.58 10.09
N LEU A 164 7.59 -10.46 11.00
CA LEU A 164 8.55 -11.51 10.64
C LEU A 164 8.01 -12.42 9.52
N ARG A 165 6.70 -12.64 9.49
CA ARG A 165 6.03 -13.54 8.54
C ARG A 165 5.65 -12.85 7.22
N GLY A 166 5.96 -11.57 7.08
CA GLY A 166 5.46 -10.73 6.00
C GLY A 166 3.94 -10.58 6.03
N GLY A 167 3.38 -10.20 4.88
CA GLY A 167 1.93 -10.16 4.71
C GLY A 167 1.32 -8.77 4.79
N SER A 168 2.09 -7.73 5.13
CA SER A 168 1.66 -6.35 4.91
C SER A 168 2.04 -5.87 3.51
N PHE A 169 1.19 -5.01 2.93
CA PHE A 169 1.46 -4.40 1.63
C PHE A 169 2.71 -3.52 1.66
N GLY A 170 2.85 -2.69 2.71
CA GLY A 170 4.00 -1.79 2.87
C GLY A 170 5.34 -2.51 2.89
N GLN A 171 5.45 -3.63 3.63
CA GLN A 171 6.67 -4.42 3.68
C GLN A 171 7.03 -5.02 2.31
N ALA A 172 6.03 -5.52 1.57
CA ALA A 172 6.25 -6.07 0.23
C ALA A 172 6.66 -4.99 -0.79
N LEU A 173 6.08 -3.79 -0.69
CA LEU A 173 6.44 -2.63 -1.51
C LEU A 173 7.88 -2.21 -1.24
N VAL A 174 8.27 -2.02 0.03
CA VAL A 174 9.65 -1.64 0.40
C VAL A 174 10.66 -2.69 -0.05
N ALA A 175 10.34 -3.98 0.09
CA ALA A 175 11.21 -5.05 -0.40
C ALA A 175 11.42 -4.98 -1.93
N SER A 176 10.36 -4.67 -2.69
CA SER A 176 10.42 -4.54 -4.15
C SER A 176 11.19 -3.28 -4.56
N LEU A 177 11.01 -2.19 -3.82
CA LEU A 177 11.77 -0.94 -4.02
C LEU A 177 13.27 -1.18 -3.78
N ALA A 178 13.62 -1.78 -2.65
CA ALA A 178 14.99 -2.10 -2.30
C ALA A 178 15.62 -3.07 -3.32
N ALA A 179 14.92 -4.14 -3.70
CA ALA A 179 15.40 -5.11 -4.68
C ALA A 179 15.66 -4.45 -6.04
N THR A 180 14.81 -3.51 -6.45
CA THR A 180 14.99 -2.76 -7.70
C THR A 180 16.21 -1.86 -7.64
N TYR A 181 16.42 -1.12 -6.53
CA TYR A 181 17.55 -0.20 -6.41
C TYR A 181 18.92 -0.90 -6.31
N TYR A 182 19.00 -1.95 -5.49
CA TYR A 182 20.25 -2.63 -5.15
C TYR A 182 20.64 -3.72 -6.13
N ASN A 183 19.70 -4.27 -6.92
CA ASN A 183 20.03 -5.16 -8.03
C ASN A 183 20.17 -4.34 -9.32
N PRO A 184 21.40 -4.17 -9.87
CA PRO A 184 21.62 -3.36 -11.06
C PRO A 184 20.75 -3.80 -12.24
N TRP A 185 20.54 -5.10 -12.42
CA TRP A 185 19.83 -5.66 -13.57
C TRP A 185 18.32 -5.37 -13.49
N LYS A 186 17.76 -5.34 -12.28
CA LYS A 186 16.38 -4.91 -12.04
C LYS A 186 16.23 -3.41 -12.26
N PHE A 187 17.16 -2.62 -11.73
CA PHE A 187 17.17 -1.17 -11.93
C PHE A 187 17.20 -0.83 -13.43
N GLU A 188 18.03 -1.52 -14.22
CA GLU A 188 18.13 -1.31 -15.66
C GLU A 188 16.80 -1.55 -16.39
N ARG A 189 16.10 -2.66 -16.09
CA ARG A 189 14.78 -2.93 -16.69
C ARG A 189 13.74 -1.91 -16.24
N PHE A 190 13.75 -1.57 -14.95
CA PHE A 190 12.88 -0.55 -14.39
C PHE A 190 13.09 0.80 -15.09
N ALA A 191 14.33 1.25 -15.22
CA ALA A 191 14.69 2.51 -15.84
C ALA A 191 14.30 2.57 -17.32
N ARG A 192 14.51 1.47 -18.07
CA ARG A 192 14.07 1.38 -19.47
C ARG A 192 12.55 1.44 -19.62
N ASN A 193 11.82 0.78 -18.74
CA ASN A 193 10.35 0.80 -18.76
C ASN A 193 9.78 2.19 -18.41
N VAL A 194 10.40 2.88 -17.45
CA VAL A 194 9.93 4.19 -16.97
C VAL A 194 10.32 5.33 -17.93
N LEU A 195 11.58 5.36 -18.38
CA LEU A 195 12.10 6.46 -19.20
C LEU A 195 11.84 6.27 -20.69
N GLY A 196 11.71 5.03 -21.17
CA GLY A 196 11.50 4.74 -22.59
C GLY A 196 12.61 5.35 -23.46
N ALA A 197 12.22 6.30 -24.33
CA ALA A 197 13.14 6.99 -25.23
C ALA A 197 14.15 7.89 -24.51
N ASP A 198 13.79 8.42 -23.34
CA ASP A 198 14.61 9.36 -22.55
C ASP A 198 15.61 8.64 -21.64
N TYR A 199 15.81 7.33 -21.84
CA TYR A 199 16.61 6.48 -20.98
C TYR A 199 18.04 7.00 -20.80
N GLU A 200 18.73 7.36 -21.88
CA GLU A 200 20.14 7.79 -21.83
C GLU A 200 20.32 9.10 -21.04
N ASP A 201 19.38 10.04 -21.19
CA ASP A 201 19.43 11.35 -20.54
C ASP A 201 18.93 11.29 -19.08
N GLY A 202 17.90 10.48 -18.82
CA GLY A 202 17.20 10.41 -17.54
C GLY A 202 17.71 9.36 -16.55
N HIS A 203 18.59 8.43 -16.95
CA HIS A 203 18.97 7.28 -16.11
C HIS A 203 19.55 7.70 -14.75
N LYS A 204 20.49 8.65 -14.77
CA LYS A 204 21.21 9.08 -13.57
C LYS A 204 20.30 9.86 -12.61
N SER A 205 19.46 10.75 -13.14
CA SER A 205 18.47 11.48 -12.33
C SER A 205 17.45 10.51 -11.75
N LEU A 206 16.89 9.61 -12.56
CA LEU A 206 15.97 8.57 -12.10
C LEU A 206 16.57 7.76 -10.95
N ARG A 207 17.84 7.34 -11.04
CA ARG A 207 18.49 6.59 -9.96
C ARG A 207 18.60 7.39 -8.67
N ALA A 208 18.92 8.67 -8.76
CA ALA A 208 19.01 9.55 -7.60
C ALA A 208 17.63 9.80 -6.97
N ASP A 209 16.60 10.01 -7.79
CA ASP A 209 15.23 10.30 -7.39
C ASP A 209 14.60 9.06 -6.74
N TYR A 210 14.80 7.90 -7.37
CA TYR A 210 14.41 6.60 -6.84
C TYR A 210 15.06 6.34 -5.47
N LYS A 211 16.34 6.66 -5.31
CA LYS A 211 17.01 6.53 -4.01
C LYS A 211 16.34 7.38 -2.95
N ARG A 212 15.98 8.63 -3.25
CA ARG A 212 15.31 9.52 -2.29
C ARG A 212 13.95 8.96 -1.88
N SER A 213 13.18 8.41 -2.82
CA SER A 213 11.93 7.72 -2.53
C SER A 213 12.15 6.51 -1.62
N LEU A 214 13.09 5.62 -1.96
CA LEU A 214 13.43 4.46 -1.12
C LEU A 214 13.88 4.87 0.30
N ASP A 215 14.74 5.88 0.42
CA ASP A 215 15.20 6.39 1.71
C ASP A 215 14.02 6.93 2.54
N MET A 216 13.04 7.58 1.92
CA MET A 216 11.82 8.05 2.59
C MET A 216 11.02 6.87 3.15
N PHE A 217 10.78 5.82 2.35
CA PHE A 217 10.07 4.62 2.81
C PHE A 217 10.80 3.92 3.96
N LEU A 218 12.13 3.76 3.86
CA LEU A 218 12.94 3.17 4.93
C LEU A 218 12.92 4.00 6.20
N LYS A 219 12.97 5.34 6.08
CA LYS A 219 12.87 6.27 7.20
C LYS A 219 11.52 6.13 7.92
N VAL A 220 10.40 6.08 7.19
CA VAL A 220 9.07 5.88 7.78
C VAL A 220 9.00 4.54 8.51
N ALA A 221 9.37 3.43 7.85
CA ALA A 221 9.31 2.11 8.45
C ALA A 221 10.18 2.01 9.72
N TRP A 222 11.37 2.62 9.70
CA TRP A 222 12.24 2.72 10.88
C TRP A 222 11.61 3.57 11.98
N ASN A 223 11.05 4.74 11.65
CA ASN A 223 10.43 5.63 12.62
C ASN A 223 9.23 4.97 13.32
N ASP A 224 8.37 4.32 12.54
CA ASP A 224 7.19 3.58 13.01
C ASP A 224 7.58 2.47 13.98
N THR A 225 8.62 1.70 13.62
CA THR A 225 9.11 0.56 14.41
C THR A 225 9.85 1.02 15.67
N HIS A 226 10.80 1.95 15.53
CA HIS A 226 11.67 2.40 16.62
C HIS A 226 10.90 3.14 17.71
N ARG A 227 9.89 3.93 17.33
CA ARG A 227 9.02 4.65 18.27
C ARG A 227 7.86 3.80 18.79
N GLY A 228 7.63 2.61 18.22
CA GLY A 228 6.48 1.77 18.57
C GLY A 228 5.15 2.46 18.29
N LEU A 229 5.03 3.16 17.15
CA LEU A 229 3.83 3.95 16.85
C LEU A 229 2.58 3.10 16.63
N TYR A 230 2.75 1.87 16.12
CA TYR A 230 1.64 0.96 15.80
C TYR A 230 1.86 -0.40 16.48
N PRO A 231 1.67 -0.50 17.81
CA PRO A 231 1.97 -1.72 18.57
C PRO A 231 0.90 -2.80 18.41
N THR A 232 -0.31 -2.42 17.98
CA THR A 232 -1.40 -3.35 17.69
C THR A 232 -1.37 -3.69 16.20
N GLU A 233 -1.32 -4.98 15.86
CA GLU A 233 -1.32 -5.42 14.47
C GLU A 233 -2.62 -5.03 13.76
N GLU A 234 -2.47 -4.26 12.68
CA GLU A 234 -3.54 -3.90 11.76
C GLU A 234 -3.79 -5.05 10.78
N GLY A 235 -4.71 -5.93 11.15
CA GLY A 235 -5.13 -7.06 10.32
C GLY A 235 -6.01 -6.64 9.12
N PRO A 236 -6.44 -7.62 8.31
CA PRO A 236 -7.33 -7.39 7.17
C PRO A 236 -8.57 -6.57 7.56
N GLY A 237 -8.79 -5.45 6.87
CA GLY A 237 -9.95 -4.58 7.05
C GLY A 237 -9.92 -3.68 8.28
N ARG A 238 -8.81 -3.68 9.04
CA ARG A 238 -8.66 -2.89 10.27
C ARG A 238 -7.50 -1.92 10.18
N ALA A 239 -7.73 -0.69 10.64
CA ALA A 239 -6.70 0.33 10.71
C ALA A 239 -6.98 1.34 11.83
N ASP A 240 -5.93 1.89 12.43
CA ASP A 240 -6.05 3.12 13.22
C ASP A 240 -5.86 4.31 12.29
N ALA A 241 -6.86 4.54 11.42
CA ALA A 241 -6.77 5.53 10.36
C ALA A 241 -6.52 6.94 10.90
N PHE A 242 -7.15 7.32 12.02
CA PHE A 242 -6.91 8.62 12.66
C PHE A 242 -5.52 8.73 13.23
N GLY A 243 -5.04 7.74 13.97
CA GLY A 243 -3.69 7.75 14.50
C GLY A 243 -2.65 7.87 13.38
N ARG A 244 -2.88 7.20 12.25
CA ARG A 244 -2.04 7.31 11.05
C ARG A 244 -2.10 8.69 10.39
N ILE A 245 -3.29 9.25 10.20
CA ILE A 245 -3.45 10.59 9.63
C ILE A 245 -2.79 11.63 10.54
N ALA A 246 -3.06 11.58 11.84
CA ALA A 246 -2.45 12.49 12.82
C ALA A 246 -0.91 12.37 12.84
N ASN A 247 -0.37 11.15 12.81
CA ASN A 247 1.08 10.95 12.75
C ASN A 247 1.69 11.44 11.42
N ALA A 248 1.00 11.30 10.29
CA ALA A 248 1.46 11.85 9.02
C ALA A 248 1.39 13.39 9.00
N SER A 249 0.26 13.96 9.40
CA SER A 249 0.03 15.41 9.35
C SER A 249 0.85 16.17 10.40
N PHE A 250 0.88 15.70 11.65
CA PHE A 250 1.53 16.40 12.74
C PHE A 250 2.94 15.89 13.01
N GLY A 251 3.19 14.60 12.83
CA GLY A 251 4.48 13.95 13.09
C GLY A 251 5.46 14.04 11.91
N ASP A 252 5.06 13.57 10.72
CA ASP A 252 5.90 13.61 9.52
C ASP A 252 6.05 15.05 8.98
N ALA A 253 4.94 15.79 8.86
CA ALA A 253 4.93 17.07 8.15
C ALA A 253 5.19 18.31 9.03
N ILE A 254 4.98 18.24 10.35
CA ILE A 254 5.17 19.40 11.26
C ILE A 254 6.33 19.19 12.22
N SER A 255 6.26 18.23 13.14
CA SER A 255 7.31 17.99 14.14
C SER A 255 7.30 16.56 14.68
N PRO A 256 8.47 15.91 14.82
CA PRO A 256 8.58 14.60 15.46
C PRO A 256 8.10 14.53 16.92
N ASP A 257 7.86 15.65 17.59
CA ASP A 257 7.31 15.68 18.96
C ASP A 257 5.80 15.42 18.98
N ASN A 258 5.14 15.51 17.82
CA ASN A 258 3.70 15.30 17.69
C ASN A 258 3.31 13.85 17.45
N TYR A 259 4.26 12.92 17.30
CA TYR A 259 3.92 11.52 17.16
C TYR A 259 3.16 11.00 18.38
N ARG A 260 2.11 10.22 18.14
CA ARG A 260 1.34 9.52 19.16
C ARG A 260 1.26 8.04 18.81
N VAL A 261 1.16 7.22 19.84
CA VAL A 261 0.91 5.78 19.67
C VAL A 261 -0.53 5.62 19.16
N ALA A 262 -0.65 4.92 18.03
CA ALA A 262 -1.89 4.58 17.35
C ALA A 262 -2.10 3.05 17.52
N ASN A 263 -2.83 2.68 18.56
CA ASN A 263 -2.99 1.30 19.01
C ASN A 263 -4.43 0.79 18.98
N ALA A 264 -5.35 1.55 18.38
CA ALA A 264 -6.78 1.24 18.37
C ALA A 264 -7.29 1.00 16.94
N PRO A 265 -6.79 -0.03 16.23
CA PRO A 265 -7.28 -0.29 14.88
C PRO A 265 -8.72 -0.78 14.92
N VAL A 266 -9.56 -0.21 14.07
CA VAL A 266 -10.99 -0.49 13.95
C VAL A 266 -11.33 -0.87 12.52
N ASP A 267 -12.45 -1.55 12.33
CA ASP A 267 -12.92 -1.91 10.99
C ASP A 267 -13.21 -0.64 10.18
N TYR A 268 -13.00 -0.68 8.85
CA TYR A 268 -13.48 0.41 8.01
C TYR A 268 -15.02 0.49 8.10
N PRO A 269 -15.59 1.62 8.54
CA PRO A 269 -17.04 1.71 8.65
C PRO A 269 -17.66 1.72 7.25
N GLN A 270 -18.81 1.07 7.14
CA GLN A 270 -19.72 1.29 6.03
C GLN A 270 -20.12 2.77 5.89
N LEU A 271 -20.43 3.18 4.66
CA LEU A 271 -20.83 4.55 4.34
C LEU A 271 -22.34 4.74 4.22
N TRP A 272 -23.11 3.66 4.06
CA TRP A 272 -24.57 3.73 3.98
C TRP A 272 -25.18 4.30 5.26
N ASP A 273 -26.27 5.04 5.11
CA ASP A 273 -27.04 5.68 6.19
C ASP A 273 -26.27 6.62 7.13
N MET A 274 -24.99 6.86 6.89
CA MET A 274 -24.17 7.71 7.75
C MET A 274 -24.70 9.16 7.81
N TRP A 275 -25.40 9.62 6.77
CA TRP A 275 -26.06 10.93 6.76
C TRP A 275 -27.15 11.08 7.84
N THR A 276 -27.61 9.97 8.44
CA THR A 276 -28.59 9.96 9.54
C THR A 276 -27.96 10.07 10.93
N PHE A 277 -26.63 9.98 11.04
CA PHE A 277 -25.96 9.95 12.34
C PHE A 277 -25.64 11.36 12.84
N ASP A 278 -25.90 11.63 14.11
CA ASP A 278 -25.48 12.88 14.77
C ASP A 278 -23.96 12.93 14.99
N TRP A 279 -23.35 11.77 15.18
CA TRP A 279 -21.91 11.60 15.42
C TRP A 279 -21.37 10.48 14.53
N VAL A 280 -20.22 10.72 13.92
CA VAL A 280 -19.52 9.75 13.08
C VAL A 280 -18.17 9.37 13.67
N GLN A 281 -17.50 8.40 13.03
CA GLN A 281 -16.32 7.71 13.53
C GLN A 281 -16.62 6.75 14.68
N TRP A 282 -15.79 5.73 14.84
CA TRP A 282 -16.00 4.70 15.86
C TRP A 282 -15.95 5.24 17.30
N ASN A 283 -15.25 6.35 17.53
CA ASN A 283 -15.16 7.02 18.82
C ASN A 283 -16.13 8.22 18.97
N GLY A 284 -16.96 8.51 17.96
CA GLY A 284 -17.88 9.65 17.99
C GLY A 284 -17.18 11.00 18.10
N SER A 285 -16.02 11.20 17.45
CA SER A 285 -15.24 12.44 17.58
C SER A 285 -15.76 13.60 16.74
N ALA A 286 -16.61 13.34 15.74
CA ALA A 286 -17.10 14.35 14.81
C ALA A 286 -18.64 14.41 14.80
N GLN A 287 -19.20 15.55 15.21
CA GLN A 287 -20.65 15.82 15.28
C GLN A 287 -21.24 16.29 13.94
N GLN A 288 -20.71 15.82 12.82
CA GLN A 288 -21.15 16.24 11.49
C GLN A 288 -20.74 15.17 10.46
N PRO A 289 -21.69 14.46 9.83
CA PRO A 289 -21.36 13.43 8.84
C PRO A 289 -20.55 13.93 7.64
N MET A 290 -20.72 15.20 7.27
CA MET A 290 -19.94 15.83 6.19
C MET A 290 -18.50 16.17 6.61
N ALA A 291 -18.24 16.34 7.91
CA ALA A 291 -16.90 16.64 8.42
C ALA A 291 -16.06 15.37 8.67
N ARG A 292 -16.58 14.18 8.36
CA ARG A 292 -15.92 12.90 8.64
C ARG A 292 -14.53 12.77 7.99
N ASN A 293 -14.32 13.42 6.85
CA ASN A 293 -13.08 13.35 6.08
C ASN A 293 -12.05 14.37 6.59
N ILE A 294 -12.40 15.19 7.60
CA ILE A 294 -11.47 16.10 8.28
C ILE A 294 -10.84 15.29 9.43
N GLY A 295 -9.65 14.75 9.17
CA GLY A 295 -8.83 14.01 10.15
C GLY A 295 -7.44 14.60 10.27
#